data_AF-A0A518BGE3-F1
#
_entry.id   AF-A0A518BGE3-F1
#
_cell.length_a   1.000
_cell.length_b   1.000
_cell.length_c   1.000
_cell.angle_alpha   90.00
_cell.angle_beta   90.00
_cell.angle_gamma   90.00
#
_symmetry.space_group_name_H-M   'P 1'
#
loop_
_entity.id
_entity.type
_entity.pdbx_description
1 polymer ?
#
loop_
_entity_poly.entity_id
_entity_poly.type
_entity_poly.pdbx_seq_one_letter_code
_entity_poly.pdbx_strand_id
1 'polypeptide(L)'
;METRHDPAQTGSGSDGREASGGGAVAEQPRFGLGRRQVLIAAGFVGMVLFSDFLLGLTPLRLMVPPQVEQNQIQLLAHALREEPEDVLILGSSRVLAGIEPNLITQILSFKPDRPVEVVRLPVQGMRSWTLSKIVRELVQPRPPRDLLVIGLEARFFYVLPDETARPLDFQMLASTSDLFQIDLGALTTAQLQELSLAPLRGVRAPWTLPQFLMSDAGRYIEHLHETRGLPLRNFKELSRREFGLARAVRDEIQERGATIEEAELRRFDVETFISLLDVLEDLPCKVVFVRMPVLQAFDREQWRQLEDYEREIVEPLRARGFEYHDLNRFGQLRAPGLFANPSHLNDEGRREASRILAMTVIGQAVLGPPPPGARIPVPEPAPGEGAPPPVAAPTAPRDPATILRDRIRRVRELPELDEAERTALLEMLQAAAREAGIDLDDD
;
A
#
# COMPACT_ATOMS: atom_id res chain seq x y z
N MET A 1 45.50 55.59 38.65
CA MET A 1 44.03 55.48 38.55
C MET A 1 43.71 53.99 38.66
N GLU A 2 43.82 53.31 39.80
CA GLU A 2 43.28 53.57 41.15
C GLU A 2 41.78 53.83 41.19
N THR A 3 41.02 52.80 41.57
CA THR A 3 39.82 52.75 42.45
C THR A 3 39.22 51.34 42.30
N ARG A 4 38.65 50.66 43.30
CA ARG A 4 38.68 50.72 44.77
C ARG A 4 37.97 49.45 45.25
N HIS A 5 38.50 48.83 46.31
CA HIS A 5 37.93 47.72 47.08
C HIS A 5 36.65 48.11 47.86
N ASP A 6 35.70 47.15 47.96
CA ASP A 6 34.87 46.70 49.12
C ASP A 6 34.12 47.73 50.02
N PRO A 7 33.27 47.35 51.02
CA PRO A 7 32.69 46.05 51.43
C PRO A 7 31.17 46.12 51.80
N ALA A 8 30.67 44.98 52.29
CA ALA A 8 29.45 44.71 53.05
C ALA A 8 29.14 45.65 54.25
N GLN A 9 27.85 45.71 54.65
CA GLN A 9 27.32 45.64 56.05
C GLN A 9 25.79 45.90 56.09
N THR A 10 24.95 44.95 56.51
CA THR A 10 24.34 44.69 57.86
C THR A 10 23.27 45.66 58.36
N GLY A 11 22.15 45.10 58.83
CA GLY A 11 21.14 45.72 59.73
C GLY A 11 19.71 45.30 59.33
N SER A 12 19.04 44.32 59.95
CA SER A 12 18.50 44.22 61.34
C SER A 12 17.28 45.13 61.61
N GLY A 13 16.18 44.52 62.09
CA GLY A 13 14.92 45.14 62.57
C GLY A 13 13.69 44.45 61.96
N SER A 14 13.20 43.32 62.49
CA SER A 14 12.29 43.15 63.64
C SER A 14 10.85 43.62 63.42
N ASP A 15 9.93 42.78 63.90
CA ASP A 15 8.53 43.02 64.26
C ASP A 15 7.43 42.90 63.19
N GLY A 16 6.90 41.68 63.08
CA GLY A 16 5.59 41.37 63.68
C GLY A 16 4.36 42.04 63.06
N ARG A 17 3.61 41.27 62.27
CA ARG A 17 2.14 41.25 62.35
C ARG A 17 1.55 40.02 61.67
N GLU A 18 0.86 39.24 62.49
CA GLU A 18 -0.15 38.27 62.07
C GLU A 18 -1.20 38.95 61.18
N ALA A 19 -1.54 38.32 60.04
CA ALA A 19 -2.86 38.41 59.47
C ALA A 19 -3.10 37.27 58.47
N SER A 20 -4.02 36.38 58.87
CA SER A 20 -5.02 35.72 58.03
C SER A 20 -4.56 34.91 56.81
N GLY A 21 -4.77 33.60 56.89
CA GLY A 21 -4.73 32.71 55.74
C GLY A 21 -5.74 33.10 54.67
N GLY A 22 -5.25 33.27 53.45
CA GLY A 22 -6.04 33.22 52.23
C GLY A 22 -5.67 31.94 51.50
N GLY A 23 -6.52 30.92 51.57
CA GLY A 23 -6.39 29.73 50.74
C GLY A 23 -6.46 30.12 49.28
N ALA A 24 -5.37 29.88 48.54
CA ALA A 24 -5.35 29.97 47.09
C ALA A 24 -6.24 28.86 46.54
N VAL A 25 -7.53 29.16 46.39
CA VAL A 25 -8.45 28.35 45.59
C VAL A 25 -7.95 28.47 44.16
N ALA A 26 -7.35 27.41 43.64
CA ALA A 26 -7.04 27.29 42.22
C ALA A 26 -8.34 27.46 41.44
N GLU A 27 -8.53 28.64 40.83
CA GLU A 27 -9.61 28.88 39.89
C GLU A 27 -9.40 27.91 38.72
N GLN A 28 -10.15 26.81 38.74
CA GLN A 28 -10.24 25.93 37.59
C GLN A 28 -10.75 26.78 36.42
N PRO A 29 -10.01 26.85 35.30
CA PRO A 29 -10.43 27.63 34.15
C PRO A 29 -11.77 27.09 33.66
N ARG A 30 -12.82 27.86 33.88
CA ARG A 30 -14.17 27.54 33.41
C ARG A 30 -14.23 27.81 31.91
N PHE A 31 -13.83 26.82 31.12
CA PHE A 31 -14.15 26.75 29.69
C PHE A 31 -15.64 26.41 29.52
N GLY A 32 -16.51 27.30 29.98
CA GLY A 32 -17.95 27.19 29.74
C GLY A 32 -18.27 27.80 28.39
N LEU A 33 -18.24 26.99 27.32
CA LEU A 33 -18.83 27.41 26.05
C LEU A 33 -20.32 27.70 26.30
N GLY A 34 -20.73 28.94 26.08
CA GLY A 34 -22.13 29.32 26.23
C GLY A 34 -23.00 28.52 25.26
N ARG A 35 -24.26 28.26 25.61
CA ARG A 35 -25.21 27.47 24.80
C ARG A 35 -25.26 27.92 23.32
N ARG A 36 -25.08 29.22 23.07
CA ARG A 36 -24.99 29.80 21.72
C ARG A 36 -23.73 29.37 20.96
N GLN A 37 -22.58 29.29 21.62
CA GLN A 37 -21.32 28.82 21.02
C GLN A 37 -21.38 27.32 20.70
N VAL A 38 -22.00 26.53 21.57
CA VAL A 38 -22.24 25.10 21.31
C VAL A 38 -23.16 24.91 20.10
N LEU A 39 -24.22 25.70 19.98
CA LEU A 39 -25.12 25.64 18.81
C LEU A 39 -24.43 26.07 17.51
N ILE A 40 -23.56 27.08 17.56
CA ILE A 40 -22.76 27.51 16.39
C ILE A 40 -21.79 26.41 15.98
N ALA A 41 -21.08 25.81 16.95
CA ALA A 41 -20.15 24.71 16.67
C ALA A 41 -20.89 23.49 16.09
N ALA A 42 -22.04 23.12 16.66
CA ALA A 42 -22.87 22.03 16.15
C ALA A 42 -23.40 22.33 14.75
N GLY A 43 -23.83 23.56 14.47
CA GLY A 43 -24.28 23.98 13.14
C GLY A 43 -23.16 23.95 12.11
N PHE A 44 -21.95 24.35 12.49
CA PHE A 44 -20.77 24.26 11.63
C PHE A 44 -20.41 22.80 11.31
N VAL A 45 -20.31 21.93 12.31
CA VAL A 45 -20.06 20.49 12.11
C VAL A 45 -21.15 19.87 11.23
N GLY A 46 -22.42 20.20 11.47
CA GLY A 46 -23.53 19.73 10.63
C GLY A 46 -23.43 20.19 9.18
N MET A 47 -22.98 21.43 8.93
CA MET A 47 -22.77 21.95 7.58
C MET A 47 -21.60 21.26 6.87
N VAL A 48 -20.51 20.98 7.57
CA VAL A 48 -19.35 20.25 7.02
C VAL A 48 -19.74 18.83 6.65
N LEU A 49 -20.39 18.08 7.56
CA LEU A 49 -20.87 16.72 7.29
C LEU A 49 -21.88 16.69 6.13
N PHE A 50 -22.77 17.68 6.04
CA PHE A 50 -23.74 17.76 4.94
C PHE A 50 -23.06 18.09 3.60
N SER A 51 -22.03 18.93 3.60
CA SER A 51 -21.25 19.24 2.40
C SER A 51 -20.43 18.03 1.94
N ASP A 52 -19.82 17.29 2.87
CA ASP A 52 -19.13 16.02 2.58
C ASP A 52 -20.09 14.95 2.04
N PHE A 53 -21.30 14.86 2.60
CA PHE A 53 -22.36 14.01 2.07
C PHE A 53 -22.77 14.41 0.64
N LEU A 54 -22.99 15.71 0.37
CA LEU A 54 -23.32 16.19 -0.98
C LEU A 54 -22.18 15.97 -1.97
N LEU A 55 -20.92 16.13 -1.57
CA LEU A 55 -19.77 15.76 -2.39
C LEU A 55 -19.67 14.25 -2.60
N GLY A 56 -19.98 13.44 -1.58
CA GLY A 56 -20.10 11.98 -1.70
C GLY A 56 -21.17 11.54 -2.69
N LEU A 57 -22.22 12.35 -2.87
CA LEU A 57 -23.26 12.15 -3.88
C LEU A 57 -22.89 12.70 -5.27
N THR A 58 -21.79 13.45 -5.42
CA THR A 58 -21.40 13.94 -6.75
C THR A 58 -20.95 12.78 -7.64
N PRO A 59 -21.47 12.67 -8.88
CA PRO A 59 -21.15 11.58 -9.80
C PRO A 59 -19.66 11.55 -10.20
N LEU A 60 -18.91 12.62 -9.95
CA LEU A 60 -17.47 12.69 -10.19
C LEU A 60 -16.68 11.70 -9.32
N ARG A 61 -17.13 11.42 -8.09
CA ARG A 61 -16.51 10.40 -7.23
C ARG A 61 -16.79 8.97 -7.67
N LEU A 62 -17.92 8.76 -8.34
CA LEU A 62 -18.25 7.48 -8.96
C LEU A 62 -17.46 7.25 -10.26
N MET A 63 -16.77 8.29 -10.78
CA MET A 63 -16.03 8.21 -12.04
C MET A 63 -14.53 7.91 -11.87
N VAL A 64 -13.92 8.18 -10.70
CA VAL A 64 -12.51 7.85 -10.44
C VAL A 64 -12.46 6.69 -9.45
N PRO A 65 -12.05 5.48 -9.87
CA PRO A 65 -11.93 4.35 -8.97
C PRO A 65 -10.97 4.68 -7.81
N PRO A 66 -11.29 4.30 -6.56
CA PRO A 66 -10.42 4.55 -5.40
C PRO A 66 -8.97 4.07 -5.59
N GLN A 67 -8.78 3.04 -6.41
CA GLN A 67 -7.47 2.50 -6.78
C GLN A 67 -6.62 3.49 -7.59
N VAL A 68 -7.24 4.26 -8.48
CA VAL A 68 -6.57 5.27 -9.31
C VAL A 68 -6.10 6.43 -8.45
N GLU A 69 -6.97 6.93 -7.57
CA GLU A 69 -6.64 7.99 -6.61
C GLU A 69 -5.47 7.55 -5.70
N GLN A 70 -5.52 6.31 -5.21
CA GLN A 70 -4.44 5.76 -4.40
C GLN A 70 -3.11 5.67 -5.15
N ASN A 71 -3.12 5.24 -6.42
CA ASN A 71 -1.91 5.19 -7.24
C ASN A 71 -1.33 6.59 -7.44
N GLN A 72 -2.16 7.58 -7.76
CA GLN A 72 -1.75 8.97 -7.96
C GLN A 72 -1.08 9.55 -6.71
N ILE A 73 -1.69 9.36 -5.53
CA ILE A 73 -1.15 9.87 -4.26
C ILE A 73 0.26 9.32 -4.01
N GLN A 74 0.46 8.03 -4.25
CA GLN A 74 1.77 7.40 -4.00
C GLN A 74 2.83 7.87 -5.00
N LEU A 75 2.48 7.97 -6.28
CA LEU A 75 3.38 8.50 -7.31
C LEU A 75 3.75 9.96 -7.01
N LEU A 76 2.79 10.77 -6.59
CA LEU A 76 3.03 12.16 -6.21
C LEU A 76 3.90 12.27 -4.95
N ALA A 77 3.55 11.54 -3.90
CA ALA A 77 4.30 11.55 -2.66
C ALA A 77 5.75 11.16 -2.91
N HIS A 78 6.00 10.17 -3.79
CA HIS A 78 7.34 9.82 -4.24
C HIS A 78 8.02 10.93 -5.06
N ALA A 79 7.32 11.53 -6.03
CA ALA A 79 7.84 12.61 -6.86
C ALA A 79 8.23 13.87 -6.05
N LEU A 80 7.59 14.08 -4.90
CA LEU A 80 7.83 15.20 -3.99
C LEU A 80 9.02 14.99 -3.03
N ARG A 81 9.63 13.80 -3.00
CA ARG A 81 10.74 13.52 -2.09
C ARG A 81 12.01 14.23 -2.52
N GLU A 82 12.61 14.98 -1.61
CA GLU A 82 13.86 15.72 -1.86
C GLU A 82 15.05 14.77 -2.05
N GLU A 83 15.14 13.72 -1.23
CA GLU A 83 16.26 12.78 -1.26
C GLU A 83 15.85 11.40 -1.80
N PRO A 84 16.70 10.78 -2.65
CA PRO A 84 16.48 9.41 -3.09
C PRO A 84 16.57 8.46 -1.89
N GLU A 85 15.62 7.54 -1.83
CA GLU A 85 15.65 6.40 -0.92
C GLU A 85 16.84 5.46 -1.20
N ASP A 86 17.20 4.63 -0.23
CA ASP A 86 18.25 3.62 -0.42
C ASP A 86 17.77 2.45 -1.27
N VAL A 87 16.55 2.00 -0.97
CA VAL A 87 15.89 0.91 -1.68
C VAL A 87 14.50 1.32 -2.12
N LEU A 88 14.23 1.27 -3.43
CA LEU A 88 12.91 1.46 -4.00
C LEU A 88 12.32 0.11 -4.45
N ILE A 89 11.13 -0.23 -3.99
CA ILE A 89 10.39 -1.43 -4.39
C ILE A 89 9.18 -1.02 -5.23
N LEU A 90 9.28 -1.16 -6.55
CA LEU A 90 8.25 -0.83 -7.53
C LEU A 90 7.48 -2.10 -7.91
N GLY A 91 6.15 -2.04 -8.02
CA GLY A 91 5.38 -3.24 -8.38
C GLY A 91 3.88 -3.02 -8.45
N SER A 92 3.13 -4.12 -8.57
CA SER A 92 1.67 -4.09 -8.69
C SER A 92 0.95 -4.11 -7.33
N SER A 93 -0.34 -4.45 -7.35
CA SER A 93 -1.12 -4.81 -6.15
C SER A 93 -0.50 -5.94 -5.32
N ARG A 94 0.35 -6.80 -5.91
CA ARG A 94 1.05 -7.85 -5.15
C ARG A 94 2.24 -7.33 -4.37
N VAL A 95 2.92 -6.27 -4.82
CA VAL A 95 3.91 -5.58 -3.97
C VAL A 95 3.19 -4.84 -2.84
N LEU A 96 2.03 -4.22 -3.13
CA LEU A 96 1.16 -3.62 -2.13
C LEU A 96 0.72 -4.62 -1.05
N ALA A 97 0.27 -5.80 -1.46
CA ALA A 97 -0.19 -6.84 -0.55
C ALA A 97 0.96 -7.60 0.11
N GLY A 98 2.07 -7.78 -0.61
CA GLY A 98 3.10 -8.76 -0.28
C GLY A 98 4.36 -8.23 0.37
N ILE A 99 4.63 -6.91 0.35
CA ILE A 99 5.85 -6.34 0.92
C ILE A 99 5.56 -5.31 2.01
N GLU A 100 6.24 -5.41 3.15
CA GLU A 100 6.18 -4.51 4.30
C GLU A 100 7.54 -3.82 4.51
N PRO A 101 7.72 -2.58 4.01
CA PRO A 101 9.02 -1.90 4.01
C PRO A 101 9.61 -1.70 5.41
N ASN A 102 8.77 -1.35 6.39
CA ASN A 102 9.22 -1.13 7.77
C ASN A 102 9.89 -2.37 8.36
N LEU A 103 9.37 -3.56 8.07
CA LEU A 103 9.97 -4.81 8.53
C LEU A 103 11.32 -5.06 7.84
N ILE A 104 11.43 -4.74 6.55
CA ILE A 104 12.70 -4.82 5.82
C ILE A 104 13.72 -3.86 6.44
N THR A 105 13.37 -2.59 6.66
CA THR A 105 14.22 -1.60 7.33
C THR A 105 14.65 -2.06 8.72
N GLN A 106 13.74 -2.63 9.51
CA GLN A 106 14.09 -3.21 10.82
C GLN A 106 15.11 -4.35 10.69
N ILE A 107 14.94 -5.24 9.73
CA ILE A 107 15.89 -6.34 9.47
C ILE A 107 17.24 -5.82 8.96
N LEU A 108 17.27 -4.72 8.21
CA LEU A 108 18.51 -4.14 7.70
C LEU A 108 19.22 -3.22 8.71
N SER A 109 18.53 -2.79 9.77
CA SER A 109 19.05 -1.90 10.81
C SER A 109 20.25 -2.46 11.59
N PHE A 110 20.56 -3.74 11.42
CA PHE A 110 21.71 -4.38 12.06
C PHE A 110 23.07 -3.93 11.49
N LYS A 111 23.13 -3.15 10.40
CA LYS A 111 24.36 -2.48 9.97
C LYS A 111 24.51 -1.11 10.68
N PRO A 112 25.57 -0.91 11.48
CA PRO A 112 25.73 0.28 12.31
C PRO A 112 26.14 1.55 11.54
N ASP A 113 26.53 1.45 10.27
CA ASP A 113 27.19 2.55 9.56
C ASP A 113 26.21 3.62 9.03
N ARG A 114 24.97 3.24 8.69
CA ARG A 114 23.87 4.16 8.36
C ARG A 114 22.50 3.45 8.35
N PRO A 115 21.40 4.14 8.74
CA PRO A 115 20.06 3.61 8.55
C PRO A 115 19.75 3.41 7.06
N VAL A 116 19.08 2.30 6.71
CA VAL A 116 18.66 1.99 5.34
C VAL A 116 17.17 2.32 5.19
N GLU A 117 16.86 3.27 4.32
CA GLU A 117 15.49 3.62 3.97
C GLU A 117 14.95 2.70 2.87
N VAL A 118 13.88 1.96 3.18
CA VAL A 118 13.18 1.12 2.22
C VAL A 118 11.83 1.72 1.93
N VAL A 119 11.59 2.06 0.67
CA VAL A 119 10.34 2.64 0.19
C VAL A 119 9.72 1.68 -0.81
N ARG A 120 8.39 1.56 -0.80
CA ARG A 120 7.64 0.84 -1.85
C ARG A 120 6.75 1.81 -2.61
N LEU A 121 6.64 1.59 -3.91
CA LEU A 121 5.78 2.35 -4.81
C LEU A 121 4.89 1.39 -5.61
N PRO A 122 3.83 0.82 -4.98
CA PRO A 122 2.92 -0.04 -5.70
C PRO A 122 1.94 0.75 -6.58
N VAL A 123 1.71 0.25 -7.78
CA VAL A 123 0.70 0.76 -8.71
C VAL A 123 -0.27 -0.37 -9.02
N GLN A 124 -1.49 -0.27 -8.52
CA GLN A 124 -2.52 -1.29 -8.79
C GLN A 124 -2.79 -1.36 -10.30
N GLY A 125 -2.87 -2.59 -10.83
CA GLY A 125 -3.06 -2.81 -12.26
C GLY A 125 -1.84 -2.47 -13.14
N MET A 126 -0.64 -2.32 -12.57
CA MET A 126 0.55 -1.94 -13.34
C MET A 126 0.82 -2.89 -14.52
N ARG A 127 0.97 -2.30 -15.71
CA ARG A 127 1.42 -2.94 -16.96
C ARG A 127 2.85 -2.54 -17.28
N SER A 128 3.47 -3.18 -18.27
CA SER A 128 4.88 -2.90 -18.59
C SER A 128 5.09 -1.49 -19.13
N TRP A 129 4.14 -0.93 -19.86
CA TRP A 129 4.22 0.47 -20.32
C TRP A 129 4.02 1.46 -19.17
N THR A 130 3.18 1.14 -18.17
CA THR A 130 3.04 1.96 -16.96
C THR A 130 4.34 1.94 -16.15
N LEU A 131 4.92 0.74 -15.98
CA LEU A 131 6.25 0.57 -15.39
C LEU A 131 7.30 1.39 -16.15
N SER A 132 7.32 1.31 -17.48
CA SER A 132 8.27 2.04 -18.34
C SER A 132 8.17 3.54 -18.13
N LYS A 133 6.95 4.07 -18.04
CA LYS A 133 6.71 5.48 -17.75
C LYS A 133 7.19 5.88 -16.36
N ILE A 134 6.82 5.13 -15.32
CA ILE A 134 7.26 5.39 -13.94
C ILE A 134 8.79 5.38 -13.85
N VAL A 135 9.44 4.40 -14.48
CA VAL A 135 10.90 4.34 -14.48
C VAL A 135 11.49 5.55 -15.18
N ARG A 136 11.02 5.91 -16.38
CA ARG A 136 11.59 7.03 -17.14
C ARG A 136 11.32 8.40 -16.52
N GLU A 137 10.14 8.60 -15.93
CA GLU A 137 9.69 9.90 -15.46
C GLU A 137 9.94 10.14 -13.97
N LEU A 138 9.97 9.09 -13.14
CA LEU A 138 10.15 9.21 -11.69
C LEU A 138 11.48 8.62 -11.21
N VAL A 139 11.81 7.41 -11.64
CA VAL A 139 12.99 6.69 -11.12
C VAL A 139 14.28 7.16 -11.78
N GLN A 140 14.32 7.28 -13.10
CA GLN A 140 15.53 7.64 -13.83
C GLN A 140 16.06 9.04 -13.49
N PRO A 141 15.21 10.08 -13.32
CA PRO A 141 15.69 11.39 -12.89
C PRO A 141 16.24 11.39 -11.45
N ARG A 142 15.82 10.42 -10.64
CA ARG A 142 16.12 10.34 -9.21
C ARG A 142 16.20 8.87 -8.74
N PRO A 143 17.22 8.11 -9.18
CA PRO A 143 17.30 6.69 -8.91
C PRO A 143 17.56 6.44 -7.42
N PRO A 144 17.12 5.29 -6.87
CA PRO A 144 17.46 4.93 -5.49
C PRO A 144 18.98 4.81 -5.33
N ARG A 145 19.50 5.04 -4.12
CA ARG A 145 20.94 5.10 -3.87
C ARG A 145 21.62 3.74 -4.08
N ASP A 146 20.98 2.67 -3.62
CA ASP A 146 21.60 1.33 -3.64
C ASP A 146 20.86 0.38 -4.59
N LEU A 147 19.54 0.29 -4.49
CA LEU A 147 18.77 -0.80 -5.09
C LEU A 147 17.38 -0.39 -5.58
N LEU A 148 17.08 -0.76 -6.83
CA LEU A 148 15.73 -0.82 -7.38
C LEU A 148 15.25 -2.28 -7.44
N VAL A 149 14.18 -2.59 -6.72
CA VAL A 149 13.47 -3.88 -6.79
C VAL A 149 12.21 -3.72 -7.63
N ILE A 150 12.06 -4.49 -8.70
CA ILE A 150 10.86 -4.50 -9.55
C ILE A 150 10.10 -5.81 -9.31
N GLY A 151 8.93 -5.71 -8.68
CA GLY A 151 7.95 -6.78 -8.55
C GLY A 151 7.35 -7.13 -9.91
N LEU A 152 7.95 -8.10 -10.61
CA LEU A 152 7.64 -8.45 -12.00
C LEU A 152 6.80 -9.72 -12.07
N GLU A 153 5.68 -9.62 -12.78
CA GLU A 153 4.65 -10.66 -12.80
C GLU A 153 4.15 -10.87 -14.22
N ALA A 154 3.74 -12.10 -14.54
CA ALA A 154 3.13 -12.42 -15.82
C ALA A 154 1.95 -11.50 -16.15
N ARG A 155 1.16 -11.10 -15.14
CA ARG A 155 0.01 -10.16 -15.31
C ARG A 155 0.37 -8.82 -15.96
N PHE A 156 1.64 -8.43 -16.05
CA PHE A 156 2.01 -7.21 -16.79
C PHE A 156 1.81 -7.37 -18.31
N PHE A 157 1.73 -8.61 -18.79
CA PHE A 157 1.78 -8.99 -20.20
C PHE A 157 0.54 -9.76 -20.67
N TYR A 158 -0.23 -10.35 -19.74
CA TYR A 158 -1.44 -11.13 -20.05
C TYR A 158 -2.65 -10.47 -19.41
N VAL A 159 -3.70 -10.25 -20.21
CA VAL A 159 -5.00 -9.75 -19.72
C VAL A 159 -5.81 -10.95 -19.27
N LEU A 160 -6.49 -10.88 -18.13
CA LEU A 160 -7.44 -11.94 -17.80
C LEU A 160 -8.70 -11.84 -18.68
N PRO A 161 -9.33 -12.98 -19.04
CA PRO A 161 -10.53 -12.98 -19.88
C PRO A 161 -11.69 -12.11 -19.37
N ASP A 162 -11.74 -11.84 -18.06
CA ASP A 162 -12.76 -11.01 -17.41
C ASP A 162 -12.36 -9.53 -17.22
N GLU A 163 -11.07 -9.21 -17.40
CA GLU A 163 -10.54 -7.83 -17.35
C GLU A 163 -10.78 -7.09 -18.68
N THR A 164 -10.79 -7.81 -19.82
CA THR A 164 -11.16 -7.18 -21.11
C THR A 164 -12.64 -6.82 -21.21
N ALA A 165 -13.48 -7.47 -20.41
CA ALA A 165 -14.93 -7.30 -20.41
C ALA A 165 -15.41 -6.11 -19.56
N ARG A 166 -14.54 -5.50 -18.73
CA ARG A 166 -14.91 -4.40 -17.85
C ARG A 166 -14.30 -3.08 -18.35
N PRO A 167 -15.14 -2.09 -18.72
CA PRO A 167 -14.68 -0.76 -19.11
C PRO A 167 -13.82 -0.07 -18.04
N LEU A 168 -13.97 -0.44 -16.77
CA LEU A 168 -13.25 0.13 -15.63
C LEU A 168 -11.75 -0.22 -15.62
N ASP A 169 -11.40 -1.46 -16.01
CA ASP A 169 -10.01 -1.92 -16.03
C ASP A 169 -9.26 -1.27 -17.21
N PHE A 170 -9.95 -1.05 -18.33
CA PHE A 170 -9.46 -0.22 -19.43
C PHE A 170 -9.49 1.28 -19.14
N GLN A 171 -10.40 1.77 -18.31
CA GLN A 171 -10.35 3.15 -17.80
C GLN A 171 -9.11 3.34 -16.92
N MET A 172 -8.70 2.35 -16.13
CA MET A 172 -7.40 2.43 -15.42
C MET A 172 -6.20 2.38 -16.38
N LEU A 173 -6.31 1.67 -17.52
CA LEU A 173 -5.31 1.71 -18.60
C LEU A 173 -5.28 3.11 -19.28
N ALA A 174 -6.42 3.75 -19.51
CA ALA A 174 -6.52 5.09 -20.09
C ALA A 174 -6.17 6.22 -19.10
N SER A 175 -6.47 6.05 -17.81
CA SER A 175 -6.24 7.03 -16.73
C SER A 175 -4.78 7.13 -16.32
N THR A 176 -3.87 6.48 -17.03
CA THR A 176 -2.43 6.67 -16.86
C THR A 176 -1.89 7.92 -17.52
N SER A 177 -2.68 8.49 -18.43
CA SER A 177 -2.59 9.91 -18.78
C SER A 177 -3.01 10.81 -17.60
N ASP A 178 -3.83 10.29 -16.69
CA ASP A 178 -4.30 10.95 -15.46
C ASP A 178 -3.47 10.61 -14.21
N LEU A 179 -2.54 9.64 -14.25
CA LEU A 179 -1.73 9.18 -13.08
C LEU A 179 -0.92 10.29 -12.40
N PHE A 180 -0.79 11.44 -13.05
CA PHE A 180 -0.06 12.62 -12.58
C PHE A 180 -0.93 13.88 -12.49
N GLN A 181 -2.26 13.74 -12.48
CA GLN A 181 -3.19 14.88 -12.38
C GLN A 181 -3.36 15.45 -10.96
N ILE A 182 -2.41 15.22 -10.05
CA ILE A 182 -2.42 15.94 -8.78
C ILE A 182 -1.69 17.26 -9.00
N ASP A 183 -2.41 18.37 -8.90
CA ASP A 183 -1.79 19.68 -8.90
C ASP A 183 -1.19 20.01 -7.52
N LEU A 184 0.09 20.33 -7.56
CA LEU A 184 0.94 20.62 -6.40
C LEU A 184 0.80 22.07 -5.91
N GLY A 185 0.17 22.96 -6.68
CA GLY A 185 0.11 24.40 -6.43
C GLY A 185 -0.75 24.87 -5.26
N ALA A 186 -1.67 24.04 -4.73
CA ALA A 186 -2.40 24.34 -3.49
C ALA A 186 -2.31 23.22 -2.46
N LEU A 187 -1.25 22.45 -2.59
CA LEU A 187 -0.63 21.92 -1.39
C LEU A 187 0.18 23.07 -0.79
N THR A 188 -0.16 23.48 0.42
CA THR A 188 0.68 24.37 1.23
C THR A 188 2.06 23.74 1.43
N THR A 189 3.07 24.55 1.72
CA THR A 189 4.41 24.05 2.04
C THR A 189 4.38 22.98 3.15
N ALA A 190 3.47 23.10 4.11
CA ALA A 190 3.28 22.10 5.17
C ALA A 190 2.71 20.78 4.65
N GLN A 191 1.72 20.81 3.74
CA GLN A 191 1.16 19.59 3.12
C GLN A 191 2.16 18.94 2.17
N LEU A 192 2.94 19.73 1.44
CA LEU A 192 4.05 19.21 0.62
C LEU A 192 5.11 18.54 1.48
N GLN A 193 5.44 19.14 2.62
CA GLN A 193 6.37 18.57 3.59
C GLN A 193 5.80 17.34 4.30
N GLU A 194 4.51 17.31 4.59
CA GLU A 194 3.85 16.12 5.15
C GLU A 194 3.78 14.98 4.14
N LEU A 195 3.47 15.27 2.86
CA LEU A 195 3.46 14.26 1.79
C LEU A 195 4.86 13.74 1.46
N SER A 196 5.90 14.59 1.51
CA SER A 196 7.28 14.16 1.27
C SER A 196 7.83 13.31 2.43
N LEU A 197 7.34 13.55 3.65
CA LEU A 197 7.68 12.79 4.87
C LEU A 197 6.72 11.64 5.16
N ALA A 198 5.55 11.59 4.52
CA ALA A 198 4.56 10.56 4.75
C ALA A 198 5.17 9.21 4.35
N PRO A 199 5.13 8.20 5.23
CA PRO A 199 5.50 6.86 4.81
C PRO A 199 4.57 6.48 3.65
N LEU A 200 5.12 5.98 2.54
CA LEU A 200 4.34 5.45 1.41
C LEU A 200 3.57 4.20 1.88
N ARG A 201 2.50 4.46 2.63
CA ARG A 201 1.56 3.48 3.13
C ARG A 201 0.59 3.25 2.01
N GLY A 202 0.57 2.02 1.53
CA GLY A 202 -0.58 1.50 0.83
C GLY A 202 -1.83 1.69 1.69
N VAL A 203 -2.63 2.71 1.39
CA VAL A 203 -3.99 2.84 1.90
C VAL A 203 -4.71 1.53 1.56
N ARG A 204 -5.30 0.85 2.54
CA ARG A 204 -5.92 -0.45 2.32
C ARG A 204 -7.08 -0.29 1.32
N ALA A 205 -7.13 -1.15 0.29
CA ALA A 205 -8.30 -1.24 -0.56
C ALA A 205 -9.51 -1.70 0.28
N PRO A 206 -10.67 -1.04 0.20
CA PRO A 206 -11.83 -1.32 1.04
C PRO A 206 -12.59 -2.53 0.49
N TRP A 207 -12.43 -3.67 1.16
CA TRP A 207 -13.32 -4.81 0.95
C TRP A 207 -13.72 -5.39 2.31
N THR A 208 -14.57 -4.69 3.06
CA THR A 208 -15.54 -5.27 4.02
C THR A 208 -16.54 -4.19 4.48
N LEU A 209 -17.84 -4.53 4.58
CA LEU A 209 -18.92 -3.65 5.08
C LEU A 209 -18.70 -3.05 6.50
N PRO A 210 -17.97 -3.66 7.45
CA PRO A 210 -17.74 -3.06 8.77
C PRO A 210 -16.83 -1.82 8.77
N GLN A 211 -16.20 -1.47 7.65
CA GLN A 211 -15.38 -0.25 7.53
C GLN A 211 -16.19 1.01 7.20
N PHE A 212 -17.48 0.88 6.84
CA PHE A 212 -18.40 2.01 6.67
C PHE A 212 -18.62 2.80 7.98
N LEU A 213 -18.20 2.23 9.12
CA LEU A 213 -18.25 2.86 10.44
C LEU A 213 -16.87 3.34 10.95
N MET A 214 -15.81 3.26 10.13
CA MET A 214 -14.47 3.77 10.50
C MET A 214 -14.20 5.14 9.86
N SER A 215 -13.85 6.09 10.71
CA SER A 215 -13.75 7.55 10.53
C SER A 215 -12.65 8.07 9.58
N ASP A 216 -12.00 7.24 8.79
CA ASP A 216 -10.65 7.59 8.33
C ASP A 216 -10.57 8.01 6.85
N ALA A 217 -11.70 8.00 6.12
CA ALA A 217 -11.82 8.69 4.84
C ALA A 217 -12.27 10.15 5.00
N GLY A 218 -13.08 10.46 6.02
CA GLY A 218 -13.68 11.80 6.22
C GLY A 218 -12.66 12.92 6.42
N ARG A 219 -11.53 12.66 7.10
CA ARG A 219 -10.47 13.67 7.31
C ARG A 219 -9.70 14.04 6.04
N TYR A 220 -9.53 13.09 5.12
CA TYR A 220 -8.84 13.33 3.86
C TYR A 220 -9.67 14.21 2.91
N ILE A 221 -10.99 14.11 3.05
CA ILE A 221 -11.96 14.75 2.18
C ILE A 221 -12.37 16.13 2.73
N GLU A 222 -12.53 16.29 4.04
CA GLU A 222 -12.67 17.60 4.70
C GLU A 222 -11.49 18.53 4.36
N HIS A 223 -10.27 17.98 4.28
CA HIS A 223 -9.05 18.72 3.93
C HIS A 223 -8.96 19.16 2.46
N LEU A 224 -9.45 18.32 1.53
CA LEU A 224 -9.58 18.67 0.11
C LEU A 224 -10.74 19.67 -0.12
N HIS A 225 -11.79 19.62 0.71
CA HIS A 225 -12.95 20.51 0.63
C HIS A 225 -12.66 21.92 1.19
N GLU A 226 -11.75 22.06 2.17
CA GLU A 226 -11.33 23.36 2.74
C GLU A 226 -10.44 24.21 1.80
N THR A 227 -9.83 23.62 0.76
CA THR A 227 -8.78 24.27 -0.06
C THR A 227 -9.18 24.65 -1.50
N ARG A 228 -10.43 24.38 -1.91
CA ARG A 228 -11.08 24.86 -3.18
C ARG A 228 -10.32 24.65 -4.51
N GLY A 229 -9.74 23.47 -4.72
CA GLY A 229 -9.48 22.91 -6.07
C GLY A 229 -8.32 23.52 -6.85
N LEU A 230 -7.79 22.75 -7.83
CA LEU A 230 -6.41 22.96 -8.29
C LEU A 230 -6.05 22.56 -9.76
N PRO A 231 -5.26 23.39 -10.51
CA PRO A 231 -4.80 23.14 -11.89
C PRO A 231 -3.31 22.78 -12.15
N LEU A 232 -3.11 21.74 -12.97
CA LEU A 232 -1.98 21.24 -13.81
C LEU A 232 -0.55 21.86 -13.80
N ARG A 233 0.46 20.96 -13.71
CA ARG A 233 1.78 21.06 -14.36
C ARG A 233 1.89 20.11 -15.57
N ASN A 234 2.56 20.56 -16.62
CA ASN A 234 2.77 19.81 -17.87
C ASN A 234 3.83 18.71 -17.69
N PHE A 235 3.38 17.49 -17.39
CA PHE A 235 4.14 16.29 -17.74
C PHE A 235 4.07 16.10 -19.25
N LYS A 236 5.18 15.63 -19.83
CA LYS A 236 5.27 15.43 -21.28
C LYS A 236 4.19 14.43 -21.69
N GLU A 237 3.22 14.88 -22.48
CA GLU A 237 2.19 14.02 -23.03
C GLU A 237 2.85 12.81 -23.67
N LEU A 238 2.21 11.63 -23.55
CA LEU A 238 2.54 10.43 -24.31
C LEU A 238 2.91 10.84 -25.74
N SER A 239 3.93 10.21 -26.35
CA SER A 239 4.23 10.49 -27.75
C SER A 239 2.94 10.34 -28.56
N ARG A 240 2.75 11.14 -29.63
CA ARG A 240 1.53 11.05 -30.47
C ARG A 240 1.20 9.61 -30.89
N ARG A 241 2.21 8.73 -30.95
CA ARG A 241 2.07 7.31 -31.24
C ARG A 241 1.51 6.51 -30.06
N GLU A 242 2.02 6.69 -28.85
CA GLU A 242 1.52 6.00 -27.63
C GLU A 242 0.14 6.51 -27.22
N PHE A 243 -0.08 7.83 -27.32
CA PHE A 243 -1.40 8.42 -27.11
C PHE A 243 -2.37 7.97 -28.20
N GLY A 244 -1.90 7.92 -29.45
CA GLY A 244 -2.65 7.40 -30.58
C GLY A 244 -3.06 5.95 -30.39
N LEU A 245 -2.15 5.09 -29.89
CA LEU A 245 -2.45 3.68 -29.64
C LEU A 245 -3.42 3.52 -28.46
N ALA A 246 -3.15 4.11 -27.29
CA ALA A 246 -4.04 4.02 -26.14
C ALA A 246 -5.44 4.60 -26.41
N ARG A 247 -5.50 5.70 -27.17
CA ARG A 247 -6.75 6.32 -27.61
C ARG A 247 -7.45 5.50 -28.69
N ALA A 248 -6.74 5.01 -29.71
CA ALA A 248 -7.32 4.13 -30.72
C ALA A 248 -7.82 2.83 -30.08
N VAL A 249 -7.09 2.27 -29.12
CA VAL A 249 -7.50 1.12 -28.31
C VAL A 249 -8.82 1.39 -27.59
N ARG A 250 -8.91 2.51 -26.88
CA ARG A 250 -10.14 2.92 -26.18
C ARG A 250 -11.30 3.20 -27.14
N ASP A 251 -11.05 3.98 -28.18
CA ASP A 251 -12.05 4.46 -29.14
C ASP A 251 -12.55 3.29 -30.02
N GLU A 252 -11.68 2.35 -30.42
CA GLU A 252 -12.03 1.15 -31.18
C GLU A 252 -12.81 0.12 -30.34
N ILE A 253 -12.46 -0.08 -29.07
CA ILE A 253 -13.24 -0.92 -28.14
C ILE A 253 -14.63 -0.32 -27.90
N GLN A 254 -14.71 1.01 -27.71
CA GLN A 254 -15.99 1.71 -27.54
C GLN A 254 -16.85 1.69 -28.81
N GLU A 255 -16.26 1.89 -29.99
CA GLU A 255 -17.00 1.98 -31.25
C GLU A 255 -17.41 0.62 -31.82
N ARG A 256 -16.62 -0.43 -31.58
CA ARG A 256 -16.84 -1.75 -32.21
C ARG A 256 -17.39 -2.82 -31.28
N GLY A 257 -17.38 -2.59 -29.96
CA GLY A 257 -17.56 -3.69 -29.01
C GLY A 257 -16.55 -4.83 -29.25
N ALA A 258 -15.43 -4.52 -29.91
CA ALA A 258 -14.47 -5.50 -30.39
C ALA A 258 -13.36 -5.69 -29.37
N THR A 259 -13.04 -6.95 -29.10
CA THR A 259 -11.80 -7.37 -28.46
C THR A 259 -10.63 -6.98 -29.36
N ILE A 260 -9.78 -6.07 -28.90
CA ILE A 260 -8.39 -6.08 -29.37
C ILE A 260 -7.87 -7.49 -29.16
N GLU A 261 -7.26 -8.08 -30.18
CA GLU A 261 -6.68 -9.40 -30.02
C GLU A 261 -5.63 -9.31 -28.91
N GLU A 262 -5.82 -10.09 -27.85
CA GLU A 262 -4.94 -10.16 -26.68
C GLU A 262 -3.45 -10.24 -27.07
N ALA A 263 -3.18 -10.88 -28.21
CA ALA A 263 -1.86 -11.00 -28.82
C ALA A 263 -1.19 -9.65 -29.19
N GLU A 264 -1.94 -8.65 -29.66
CA GLU A 264 -1.39 -7.34 -30.03
C GLU A 264 -1.02 -6.52 -28.80
N LEU A 265 -1.91 -6.45 -27.81
CA LEU A 265 -1.64 -5.77 -26.55
C LEU A 265 -0.46 -6.43 -25.82
N ARG A 266 -0.42 -7.76 -25.80
CA ARG A 266 0.71 -8.52 -25.27
C ARG A 266 2.01 -8.17 -25.99
N ARG A 267 2.02 -8.15 -27.33
CA ARG A 267 3.21 -7.79 -28.11
C ARG A 267 3.70 -6.39 -27.74
N PHE A 268 2.79 -5.42 -27.64
CA PHE A 268 3.11 -4.06 -27.21
C PHE A 268 3.72 -4.03 -25.80
N ASP A 269 3.16 -4.77 -24.84
CA ASP A 269 3.69 -4.85 -23.48
C ASP A 269 5.09 -5.48 -23.46
N VAL A 270 5.31 -6.57 -24.21
CA VAL A 270 6.62 -7.24 -24.33
C VAL A 270 7.64 -6.28 -24.94
N GLU A 271 7.35 -5.67 -26.08
CA GLU A 271 8.25 -4.72 -26.76
C GLU A 271 8.60 -3.52 -25.87
N THR A 272 7.60 -2.98 -25.16
CA THR A 272 7.80 -1.86 -24.24
C THR A 272 8.69 -2.25 -23.06
N PHE A 273 8.51 -3.46 -22.51
CA PHE A 273 9.37 -3.96 -21.45
C PHE A 273 10.81 -4.20 -21.92
N ILE A 274 10.99 -4.81 -23.09
CA ILE A 274 12.33 -5.03 -23.65
C ILE A 274 13.06 -3.70 -23.88
N SER A 275 12.37 -2.67 -24.37
CA SER A 275 12.95 -1.33 -24.50
C SER A 275 13.23 -0.65 -23.15
N LEU A 276 12.46 -0.99 -22.12
CA LEU A 276 12.72 -0.51 -20.76
C LEU A 276 14.02 -1.07 -20.19
N LEU A 277 14.43 -2.29 -20.57
CA LEU A 277 15.67 -2.88 -20.08
C LEU A 277 16.90 -2.00 -20.40
N ASP A 278 16.92 -1.35 -21.57
CA ASP A 278 18.00 -0.41 -21.94
C ASP A 278 18.12 0.74 -20.93
N VAL A 279 16.98 1.28 -20.46
CA VAL A 279 16.96 2.35 -19.45
C VAL A 279 17.44 1.86 -18.10
N LEU A 280 17.06 0.63 -17.74
CA LEU A 280 17.39 0.04 -16.45
C LEU A 280 18.89 -0.31 -16.37
N GLU A 281 19.53 -0.66 -17.48
CA GLU A 281 20.98 -0.89 -17.57
C GLU A 281 21.79 0.39 -17.31
N ASP A 282 21.25 1.54 -17.71
CA ASP A 282 21.89 2.85 -17.55
C ASP A 282 21.68 3.48 -16.15
N LEU A 283 20.88 2.85 -15.27
CA LEU A 283 20.67 3.38 -13.92
C LEU A 283 21.94 3.21 -13.07
N PRO A 284 22.30 4.21 -12.23
CA PRO A 284 23.48 4.16 -11.38
C PRO A 284 23.31 3.26 -10.14
N CYS A 285 22.17 2.56 -10.02
CA CYS A 285 21.84 1.67 -8.92
C CYS A 285 21.70 0.22 -9.40
N LYS A 286 21.83 -0.74 -8.48
CA LYS A 286 21.54 -2.13 -8.83
C LYS A 286 20.04 -2.30 -9.10
N VAL A 287 19.69 -3.04 -10.15
CA VAL A 287 18.29 -3.39 -10.46
C VAL A 287 18.09 -4.89 -10.29
N VAL A 288 17.06 -5.27 -9.54
CA VAL A 288 16.70 -6.67 -9.30
C VAL A 288 15.21 -6.88 -9.56
N PHE A 289 14.88 -7.95 -10.25
CA PHE A 289 13.50 -8.34 -10.50
C PHE A 289 13.07 -9.44 -9.55
N VAL A 290 11.85 -9.33 -9.03
CA VAL A 290 11.29 -10.25 -8.06
C VAL A 290 9.92 -10.68 -8.50
N ARG A 291 9.71 -11.98 -8.72
CA ARG A 291 8.37 -12.52 -8.91
C ARG A 291 7.71 -12.73 -7.56
N MET A 292 6.60 -12.04 -7.34
CA MET A 292 5.84 -12.10 -6.09
C MET A 292 5.13 -13.46 -5.92
N PRO A 293 4.92 -13.91 -4.66
CA PRO A 293 4.28 -15.19 -4.41
C PRO A 293 2.82 -15.20 -4.86
N VAL A 294 2.40 -16.33 -5.42
CA VAL A 294 1.01 -16.66 -5.74
C VAL A 294 0.74 -18.10 -5.31
N LEU A 295 -0.54 -18.43 -5.09
CA LEU A 295 -0.91 -19.77 -4.69
C LEU A 295 -0.59 -20.75 -5.83
N GLN A 296 -0.12 -21.97 -5.52
CA GLN A 296 0.25 -22.95 -6.54
C GLN A 296 -0.90 -23.28 -7.51
N ALA A 297 -2.15 -23.30 -7.02
CA ALA A 297 -3.31 -23.52 -7.87
C ALA A 297 -3.44 -22.43 -8.94
N PHE A 298 -3.20 -21.17 -8.57
CA PHE A 298 -3.22 -20.02 -9.48
C PHE A 298 -2.16 -20.16 -10.58
N ASP A 299 -0.95 -20.59 -10.24
CA ASP A 299 0.10 -20.86 -11.22
C ASP A 299 -0.25 -21.99 -12.19
N ARG A 300 -0.90 -23.05 -11.69
CA ARG A 300 -1.29 -24.19 -12.53
C ARG A 300 -2.34 -23.80 -13.56
N GLU A 301 -3.26 -22.90 -13.23
CA GLU A 301 -4.25 -22.38 -14.17
C GLU A 301 -3.59 -21.54 -15.27
N GLN A 302 -2.45 -20.89 -14.96
CA GLN A 302 -1.74 -19.97 -15.86
C GLN A 302 -0.46 -20.55 -16.48
N TRP A 303 -0.24 -21.86 -16.40
CA TRP A 303 1.07 -22.46 -16.71
C TRP A 303 1.59 -22.12 -18.12
N ARG A 304 0.73 -22.06 -19.15
CA ARG A 304 1.13 -21.67 -20.51
C ARG A 304 1.60 -20.21 -20.57
N GLN A 305 0.89 -19.32 -19.89
CA GLN A 305 1.27 -17.92 -19.79
C GLN A 305 2.59 -17.77 -19.01
N LEU A 306 2.84 -18.63 -18.02
CA LEU A 306 4.11 -18.65 -17.29
C LEU A 306 5.29 -19.15 -18.13
N GLU A 307 5.10 -20.18 -18.96
CA GLU A 307 6.15 -20.64 -19.89
C GLU A 307 6.51 -19.56 -20.90
N ASP A 308 5.50 -18.93 -21.49
CA ASP A 308 5.70 -17.83 -22.43
C ASP A 308 6.32 -16.60 -21.74
N TYR A 309 5.93 -16.31 -20.50
CA TYR A 309 6.53 -15.25 -19.68
C TYR A 309 8.01 -15.52 -19.37
N GLU A 310 8.37 -16.74 -18.96
CA GLU A 310 9.78 -17.08 -18.71
C GLU A 310 10.61 -16.93 -19.98
N ARG A 311 10.11 -17.40 -21.13
CA ARG A 311 10.80 -17.33 -22.42
C ARG A 311 10.93 -15.90 -22.97
N GLU A 312 9.86 -15.10 -22.91
CA GLU A 312 9.82 -13.80 -23.58
C GLU A 312 10.24 -12.64 -22.69
N ILE A 313 10.21 -12.80 -21.37
CA ILE A 313 10.50 -11.72 -20.41
C ILE A 313 11.70 -12.07 -19.54
N VAL A 314 11.70 -13.23 -18.89
CA VAL A 314 12.73 -13.57 -17.89
C VAL A 314 14.05 -13.95 -18.56
N GLU A 315 14.03 -14.71 -19.65
CA GLU A 315 15.23 -15.07 -20.41
C GLU A 315 15.96 -13.82 -20.97
N PRO A 316 15.30 -12.86 -21.65
CA PRO A 316 15.96 -11.63 -22.10
C PRO A 316 16.54 -10.79 -20.96
N LEU A 317 15.83 -10.69 -19.83
CA LEU A 317 16.29 -10.02 -18.63
C LEU A 317 17.59 -10.66 -18.10
N ARG A 318 17.62 -11.99 -17.97
CA ARG A 318 18.81 -12.72 -17.53
C ARG A 318 19.96 -12.60 -18.53
N ALA A 319 19.66 -12.62 -19.84
CA ALA A 319 20.65 -12.48 -20.90
C ALA A 319 21.37 -11.12 -20.86
N ARG A 320 20.70 -10.09 -20.33
CA ARG A 320 21.24 -8.75 -20.08
C ARG A 320 21.93 -8.61 -18.71
N GLY A 321 22.03 -9.69 -17.94
CA GLY A 321 22.75 -9.72 -16.67
C GLY A 321 21.94 -9.25 -15.45
N PHE A 322 20.65 -8.97 -15.62
CA PHE A 322 19.79 -8.64 -14.47
C PHE A 322 19.53 -9.88 -13.60
N GLU A 323 19.45 -9.65 -12.29
CA GLU A 323 19.04 -10.68 -11.35
C GLU A 323 17.51 -10.84 -11.36
N TYR A 324 17.06 -12.09 -11.33
CA TYR A 324 15.65 -12.45 -11.20
C TYR A 324 15.46 -13.48 -10.10
N HIS A 325 14.65 -13.13 -9.11
CA HIS A 325 14.35 -13.96 -7.95
C HIS A 325 12.86 -14.32 -7.94
N ASP A 326 12.56 -15.61 -7.96
CA ASP A 326 11.17 -16.08 -7.85
C ASP A 326 10.85 -16.47 -6.41
N LEU A 327 10.03 -15.66 -5.73
CA LEU A 327 9.67 -15.91 -4.34
C LEU A 327 8.80 -17.16 -4.17
N ASN A 328 8.18 -17.68 -5.24
CA ASN A 328 7.46 -18.96 -5.18
C ASN A 328 8.39 -20.17 -5.00
N ARG A 329 9.70 -20.00 -5.19
CA ARG A 329 10.69 -21.06 -4.92
C ARG A 329 10.91 -21.30 -3.43
N PHE A 330 10.52 -20.36 -2.57
CA PHE A 330 10.54 -20.55 -1.12
C PHE A 330 9.28 -21.31 -0.70
N GLY A 331 9.44 -22.59 -0.36
CA GLY A 331 8.33 -23.48 -0.02
C GLY A 331 7.38 -22.92 1.06
N GLN A 332 7.92 -22.15 2.02
CA GLN A 332 7.12 -21.48 3.05
C GLN A 332 6.09 -20.50 2.48
N LEU A 333 6.43 -19.76 1.41
CA LEU A 333 5.53 -18.80 0.78
C LEU A 333 4.44 -19.44 -0.09
N ARG A 334 4.41 -20.77 -0.18
CA ARG A 334 3.37 -21.51 -0.92
C ARG A 334 2.25 -22.02 -0.02
N ALA A 335 2.37 -21.84 1.29
CA ALA A 335 1.38 -22.30 2.25
C ALA A 335 0.05 -21.55 2.03
N PRO A 336 -1.10 -22.25 1.83
CA PRO A 336 -2.38 -21.60 1.58
C PRO A 336 -2.79 -20.59 2.67
N GLY A 337 -2.39 -20.84 3.92
CA GLY A 337 -2.66 -19.95 5.07
C GLY A 337 -1.97 -18.58 4.99
N LEU A 338 -1.05 -18.35 4.06
CA LEU A 338 -0.38 -17.06 3.85
C LEU A 338 -1.07 -16.17 2.82
N PHE A 339 -2.16 -16.64 2.21
CA PHE A 339 -2.87 -15.95 1.14
C PHE A 339 -4.23 -15.44 1.60
N ALA A 340 -4.55 -14.19 1.27
CA ALA A 340 -5.90 -13.64 1.43
C ALA A 340 -6.81 -14.09 0.27
N ASN A 341 -6.21 -14.25 -0.91
CA ASN A 341 -6.81 -14.85 -2.09
C ASN A 341 -5.69 -15.49 -2.95
N PRO A 342 -5.99 -16.26 -4.00
CA PRO A 342 -4.98 -17.01 -4.75
C PRO A 342 -3.83 -16.16 -5.34
N SER A 343 -4.01 -14.85 -5.51
CA SER A 343 -3.01 -13.96 -6.09
C SER A 343 -2.42 -12.94 -5.11
N HIS A 344 -2.93 -12.82 -3.88
CA HIS A 344 -2.50 -11.83 -2.90
C HIS A 344 -2.25 -12.45 -1.53
N LEU A 345 -1.10 -12.11 -0.94
CA LEU A 345 -0.74 -12.50 0.42
C LEU A 345 -1.64 -11.80 1.45
N ASN A 346 -1.89 -12.46 2.58
CA ASN A 346 -2.45 -11.83 3.76
C ASN A 346 -1.35 -11.15 4.60
N ASP A 347 -1.69 -10.60 5.77
CA ASP A 347 -0.72 -9.91 6.62
C ASP A 347 0.43 -10.83 7.09
N GLU A 348 0.18 -12.12 7.31
CA GLU A 348 1.23 -13.08 7.69
C GLU A 348 2.15 -13.40 6.51
N GLY A 349 1.56 -13.68 5.34
CA GLY A 349 2.31 -13.89 4.10
C GLY A 349 3.16 -12.68 3.72
N ARG A 350 2.63 -11.47 3.90
CA ARG A 350 3.35 -10.21 3.68
C ARG A 350 4.61 -10.12 4.53
N ARG A 351 4.49 -10.40 5.83
CA ARG A 351 5.64 -10.39 6.76
C ARG A 351 6.68 -11.42 6.34
N GLU A 352 6.24 -12.62 5.98
CA GLU A 352 7.14 -13.70 5.60
C GLU A 352 7.87 -13.41 4.28
N ALA A 353 7.17 -12.89 3.27
CA ALA A 353 7.77 -12.48 2.00
C ALA A 353 8.78 -11.34 2.22
N SER A 354 8.46 -10.41 3.11
CA SER A 354 9.36 -9.30 3.46
C SER A 354 10.63 -9.77 4.16
N ARG A 355 10.54 -10.75 5.07
CA ARG A 355 11.72 -11.37 5.70
C ARG A 355 12.62 -12.05 4.68
N ILE A 356 12.04 -12.86 3.81
CA ILE A 356 12.80 -13.53 2.75
C ILE A 356 13.47 -12.47 1.87
N LEU A 357 12.71 -11.50 1.36
CA LEU A 357 13.23 -10.46 0.49
C LEU A 357 14.37 -9.68 1.15
N ALA A 358 14.22 -9.32 2.44
CA ALA A 358 15.25 -8.65 3.22
C ALA A 358 16.53 -9.48 3.33
N MET A 359 16.42 -10.78 3.61
CA MET A 359 17.58 -11.64 3.87
C MET A 359 18.27 -12.15 2.60
N THR A 360 17.52 -12.37 1.51
CA THR A 360 18.05 -13.05 0.32
C THR A 360 18.35 -12.11 -0.83
N VAL A 361 17.58 -11.03 -1.00
CA VAL A 361 17.70 -10.12 -2.14
C VAL A 361 18.30 -8.79 -1.69
N ILE A 362 17.57 -8.08 -0.82
CA ILE A 362 17.93 -6.70 -0.46
C ILE A 362 19.19 -6.68 0.42
N GLY A 363 19.26 -7.56 1.42
CA GLY A 363 20.41 -7.64 2.32
C GLY A 363 21.71 -7.93 1.57
N GLN A 364 21.69 -8.84 0.59
CA GLN A 364 22.87 -9.13 -0.22
C GLN A 364 23.31 -7.94 -1.08
N ALA A 365 22.35 -7.22 -1.65
CA ALA A 365 22.61 -6.06 -2.51
C ALA A 365 23.10 -4.85 -1.73
N VAL A 366 22.46 -4.52 -0.60
CA VAL A 366 22.74 -3.29 0.17
C VAL A 366 23.88 -3.50 1.16
N LEU A 367 23.97 -4.69 1.78
CA LEU A 367 24.95 -4.94 2.83
C LEU A 367 26.24 -5.59 2.30
N GLY A 368 26.23 -6.13 1.09
CA GLY A 368 27.26 -7.05 0.61
C GLY A 368 27.11 -8.45 1.25
N PRO A 369 28.00 -9.41 0.95
CA PRO A 369 27.95 -10.72 1.58
C PRO A 369 28.07 -10.57 3.11
N PRO A 370 27.24 -11.27 3.90
CA PRO A 370 27.37 -11.23 5.35
C PRO A 370 28.77 -11.68 5.75
N PRO A 371 29.42 -11.03 6.74
CA PRO A 371 30.73 -11.47 7.19
C PRO A 371 30.65 -12.93 7.67
N PRO A 372 31.67 -13.77 7.39
CA PRO A 372 31.65 -15.18 7.78
C PRO A 372 31.33 -15.34 9.27
N GLY A 373 30.22 -16.00 9.60
CA GLY A 373 29.80 -16.25 10.97
C GLY A 373 28.74 -15.30 11.56
N ALA A 374 28.22 -14.33 10.79
CA ALA A 374 27.08 -13.52 11.21
C ALA A 374 25.84 -14.42 11.40
N ARG A 375 25.34 -14.51 12.64
CA ARG A 375 24.04 -15.11 12.93
C ARG A 375 22.96 -14.07 12.72
N ILE A 376 21.95 -14.38 11.92
CA ILE A 376 20.76 -13.54 11.78
C ILE A 376 20.03 -13.57 13.13
N PRO A 377 19.92 -12.44 13.85
CA PRO A 377 19.14 -12.42 15.08
C PRO A 377 17.67 -12.67 14.73
N VAL A 378 17.06 -13.62 15.43
CA VAL A 378 15.61 -13.76 15.43
C VAL A 378 15.08 -12.48 16.07
N PRO A 379 14.21 -11.69 15.40
CA PRO A 379 13.71 -10.45 15.96
C PRO A 379 13.11 -10.72 17.33
N GLU A 380 13.66 -10.06 18.35
CA GLU A 380 13.10 -10.06 19.68
C GLU A 380 11.70 -9.42 19.58
N PRO A 381 10.65 -10.04 20.16
CA PRO A 381 9.31 -9.47 20.14
C PRO A 381 9.36 -8.05 20.73
N ALA A 382 8.56 -7.15 20.16
CA ALA A 382 8.56 -5.75 20.58
C ALA A 382 8.29 -5.66 22.10
N PRO A 383 8.98 -4.77 22.84
CA PRO A 383 8.79 -4.62 24.27
C PRO A 383 7.34 -4.21 24.56
N GLY A 384 6.53 -5.16 25.05
CA GLY A 384 5.09 -5.00 25.29
C GLY A 384 4.24 -6.11 24.66
N GLU A 385 4.74 -6.81 23.65
CA GLU A 385 4.15 -8.07 23.20
C GLU A 385 4.68 -9.18 24.13
N GLY A 386 3.89 -9.54 25.14
CA GLY A 386 4.18 -10.71 25.98
C GLY A 386 4.50 -11.90 25.09
N ALA A 387 5.48 -12.73 25.50
CA ALA A 387 5.88 -13.92 24.78
C ALA A 387 4.62 -14.62 24.24
N PRO A 388 4.50 -14.84 22.92
CA PRO A 388 3.31 -15.47 22.37
C PRO A 388 3.11 -16.76 23.16
N PRO A 389 1.87 -17.03 23.64
CA PRO A 389 1.60 -18.29 24.31
C PRO A 389 2.16 -19.40 23.43
N PRO A 390 2.82 -20.44 24.01
CA PRO A 390 3.48 -21.47 23.24
C PRO A 390 2.55 -21.88 22.11
N VAL A 391 2.99 -21.65 20.87
CA VAL A 391 2.19 -21.95 19.68
C VAL A 391 1.81 -23.40 19.83
N ALA A 392 0.51 -23.64 20.12
CA ALA A 392 0.00 -24.98 20.26
C ALA A 392 0.47 -25.73 19.01
N ALA A 393 1.12 -26.88 19.19
CA ALA A 393 1.56 -27.73 18.10
C ALA A 393 0.44 -27.76 17.06
N PRO A 394 0.75 -27.56 15.75
CA PRO A 394 -0.25 -27.37 14.72
C PRO A 394 -1.34 -28.42 14.91
N THR A 395 -2.52 -27.97 15.34
CA THR A 395 -3.65 -28.86 15.54
C THR A 395 -3.83 -29.60 14.24
N ALA A 396 -3.93 -30.93 14.30
CA ALA A 396 -4.17 -31.77 13.13
C ALA A 396 -5.21 -31.09 12.23
N PRO A 397 -5.02 -31.14 10.90
CA PRO A 397 -5.92 -30.46 9.96
C PRO A 397 -7.36 -30.79 10.35
N ARG A 398 -8.13 -29.74 10.69
CA ARG A 398 -9.53 -29.93 11.10
C ARG A 398 -10.26 -30.53 9.91
N ASP A 399 -10.98 -31.61 10.16
CA ASP A 399 -11.86 -32.23 9.18
C ASP A 399 -12.79 -31.16 8.57
N PRO A 400 -12.93 -31.08 7.23
CA PRO A 400 -13.78 -30.09 6.56
C PRO A 400 -15.20 -30.00 7.13
N ALA A 401 -15.79 -31.11 7.58
CA ALA A 401 -17.12 -31.08 8.19
C ALA A 401 -17.14 -30.28 9.50
N THR A 402 -16.09 -30.41 10.32
CA THR A 402 -15.94 -29.64 11.55
C THR A 402 -15.83 -28.14 11.28
N ILE A 403 -15.08 -27.74 10.24
CA ILE A 403 -14.96 -26.33 9.84
C ILE A 403 -16.30 -25.76 9.40
N LEU A 404 -17.07 -26.53 8.63
CA LEU A 404 -18.36 -26.10 8.12
C LEU A 404 -19.42 -25.99 9.22
N ARG A 405 -19.47 -26.95 10.15
CA ARG A 405 -20.33 -26.89 11.36
C ARG A 405 -20.02 -25.67 12.21
N ASP A 406 -18.73 -25.37 12.44
CA ASP A 406 -18.30 -24.18 13.18
C ASP A 406 -18.76 -22.88 12.51
N ARG A 407 -18.71 -22.82 11.17
CA ARG A 407 -19.20 -21.64 10.41
C ARG A 407 -20.71 -21.49 10.52
N ILE A 408 -21.47 -22.57 10.36
CA ILE A 408 -22.93 -22.57 10.51
C ILE A 408 -23.32 -22.11 11.91
N ARG A 409 -22.68 -22.66 12.95
CA ARG A 409 -22.89 -22.23 14.34
C ARG A 409 -22.63 -20.74 14.51
N ARG A 410 -21.51 -20.23 14.01
CA ARG A 410 -21.19 -18.79 14.10
C ARG A 410 -22.22 -17.93 13.40
N VAL A 411 -22.67 -18.30 12.20
CA VAL A 411 -23.73 -17.55 11.48
C VAL A 411 -25.03 -17.52 12.30
N ARG A 412 -25.38 -18.62 12.99
CA ARG A 412 -26.55 -18.65 13.90
C ARG A 412 -26.37 -17.78 15.15
N GLU A 413 -25.14 -17.59 15.62
CA GLU A 413 -24.84 -16.86 16.85
C GLU A 413 -24.52 -15.37 16.61
N LEU A 414 -24.37 -14.92 15.36
CA LEU A 414 -24.06 -13.53 15.05
C LEU A 414 -25.26 -12.62 15.36
N PRO A 415 -25.13 -11.66 16.30
CA PRO A 415 -26.24 -10.79 16.70
C PRO A 415 -26.52 -9.66 15.70
N GLU A 416 -25.59 -9.41 14.76
CA GLU A 416 -25.66 -8.27 13.84
C GLU A 416 -26.32 -8.59 12.50
N LEU A 417 -26.56 -9.87 12.20
CA LEU A 417 -27.26 -10.28 10.97
C LEU A 417 -28.76 -10.23 11.19
N ASP A 418 -29.46 -9.55 10.27
CA ASP A 418 -30.91 -9.68 10.19
C ASP A 418 -31.32 -11.10 9.75
N GLU A 419 -32.60 -11.42 9.87
CA GLU A 419 -33.09 -12.78 9.62
C GLU A 419 -32.93 -13.20 8.14
N ALA A 420 -33.00 -12.24 7.20
CA ALA A 420 -32.88 -12.51 5.77
C ALA A 420 -31.42 -12.81 5.40
N GLU A 421 -30.48 -12.01 5.90
CA GLU A 421 -29.04 -12.20 5.70
C GLU A 421 -28.56 -13.51 6.34
N ARG A 422 -29.02 -13.79 7.56
CA ARG A 422 -28.74 -15.04 8.28
C ARG A 422 -29.23 -16.24 7.47
N THR A 423 -30.46 -16.18 6.94
CA THR A 423 -31.03 -17.26 6.13
C THR A 423 -30.21 -17.48 4.86
N ALA A 424 -29.89 -16.43 4.12
CA ALA A 424 -29.11 -16.54 2.88
C ALA A 424 -27.71 -17.14 3.11
N LEU A 425 -27.03 -16.74 4.19
CA LEU A 425 -25.72 -17.30 4.56
C LEU A 425 -25.81 -18.77 4.96
N LEU A 426 -26.86 -19.16 5.69
CA LEU A 426 -27.07 -20.56 6.06
C LEU A 426 -27.35 -21.44 4.85
N GLU A 427 -28.18 -20.97 3.91
CA GLU A 427 -28.46 -21.69 2.66
C GLU A 427 -27.20 -21.88 1.81
N MET A 428 -26.38 -20.84 1.70
CA MET A 428 -25.10 -20.90 1.00
C MET A 428 -24.14 -21.93 1.63
N LEU A 429 -24.02 -21.93 2.96
CA LEU A 429 -23.15 -22.89 3.67
C LEU A 429 -23.67 -24.33 3.56
N GLN A 430 -24.98 -24.53 3.59
CA GLN A 430 -25.61 -25.84 3.36
C GLN A 430 -25.43 -26.32 1.92
N ALA A 431 -25.49 -25.43 0.93
CA ALA A 431 -25.22 -25.77 -0.47
C ALA A 431 -23.77 -26.23 -0.65
N ALA A 432 -22.81 -25.51 -0.05
CA ALA A 432 -21.40 -25.89 -0.05
C ALA A 432 -21.16 -27.26 0.62
N ALA A 433 -21.91 -27.58 1.69
CA ALA A 433 -21.84 -28.89 2.34
C ALA A 433 -22.25 -30.02 1.40
N ARG A 434 -23.39 -29.84 0.72
CA ARG A 434 -23.92 -30.81 -0.25
C ARG A 434 -22.96 -31.04 -1.41
N GLU A 435 -22.38 -29.97 -1.95
CA GLU A 435 -21.41 -30.05 -3.04
C GLU A 435 -20.13 -30.80 -2.63
N ALA A 436 -19.72 -30.64 -1.36
CA ALA A 436 -18.57 -31.34 -0.79
C ALA A 436 -18.88 -32.78 -0.33
N GLY A 437 -20.12 -33.26 -0.45
CA GLY A 437 -20.54 -34.56 0.07
C GLY A 437 -20.46 -34.67 1.60
N ILE A 438 -20.56 -33.55 2.30
CA ILE A 438 -20.53 -33.47 3.77
C ILE A 438 -21.95 -33.54 4.29
N ASP A 439 -22.24 -34.60 5.03
CA ASP A 439 -23.50 -34.72 5.77
C ASP A 439 -23.44 -33.86 7.04
N LEU A 440 -24.43 -32.98 7.19
CA LEU A 440 -24.58 -32.05 8.31
C LEU A 440 -25.72 -32.44 9.25
N ASP A 441 -26.45 -33.53 8.99
CA ASP A 441 -27.66 -33.91 9.72
C ASP A 441 -27.41 -34.62 11.07
N ASP A 442 -26.15 -34.74 11.50
CA ASP A 442 -25.74 -35.46 12.72
C ASP A 442 -25.73 -34.64 14.03
N ASP A 443 -26.14 -33.35 14.05
CA ASP A 443 -26.14 -32.49 15.27
C ASP A 443 -27.38 -31.59 15.45
#